data_AF-A0A8B6XSE0-F1
#
_entry.id   AF-A0A8B6XSE0-F1
#
_cell.length_a   1.000
_cell.length_b   1.000
_cell.length_c   1.000
_cell.angle_alpha   90.00
_cell.angle_beta   90.00
_cell.angle_gamma   90.00
#
_symmetry.space_group_name_H-M   'P 1'
#
loop_
_entity.id
_entity.type
_entity.pdbx_description
1 polymer ?
#
loop_
_entity_poly.entity_id
_entity_poly.type
_entity_poly.pdbx_seq_one_letter_code
_entity_poly.pdbx_strand_id
1 'polypeptide(L)'
;MLALYFIFLAQTFQESYGGNCYDGWIENKDFCYLFNNVNETTPGQTWDDSLSICKQFGGSLLSVENEAENLFLLKYIKNNLDKPFMNRQRYWIGLSDKKIEGKFVWSDNTISNFTYWGPNQPSMSLSRHSEDCVVAVSDGSWYDYSCRSLFGFICKAKKGAATLVPPTLSPNFTFPNSTDKPITCEAGWIPWGTSCYGIITGLPKTWSDARADCLRRFGDLVIVETYNEHNFLANRISRTDVTGYWIGLSDSFKEKEFFWVNKEKLDQSISFWSYNEPSNSYGNEDCVEMIGKNSGLWNDNHCLSMRNYICEKVSGVHNCPEGWVVYSENCYQINAHPNQKMTYADAEKECHSFNHPWKNSNDVAKAELTSILSKDEQAMLVGEFIKLGLSSWGEYFWIGLNISSNGQFAWSDFSKFDYTNYDSTFLNLATTDKCVSSSLASSIGKWKASFCNDLNNFVCKVKRGKDRCYDPLGMQGFQIPNSAITASDQFSSKTPPEAARLYLKNNNLFDGAWCGKNKTGPWLQIDFGDLKQLTYMSVQGQANSYAIVTEFYLKYSYDGVSWSTYGDLPPLPYYVSYWDY
;
A
#
# COMPACT_ATOMS: atom_id res chain seq x y z
N MET A 1 -8.27 14.66 -14.32
CA MET A 1 -8.79 13.43 -14.93
C MET A 1 -8.73 13.60 -16.43
N LEU A 2 -7.81 12.91 -17.10
CA LEU A 2 -7.60 13.04 -18.56
C LEU A 2 -7.92 11.71 -19.21
N ALA A 3 -8.95 11.70 -20.04
CA ALA A 3 -9.31 10.56 -20.88
C ALA A 3 -8.57 10.71 -22.21
N LEU A 4 -7.87 9.71 -22.74
CA LEU A 4 -6.84 9.87 -23.80
C LEU A 4 -6.76 8.63 -24.70
N TYR A 5 -6.29 8.81 -25.94
CA TYR A 5 -6.00 7.70 -26.87
C TYR A 5 -4.54 7.26 -26.81
N PHE A 6 -3.64 8.21 -26.57
CA PHE A 6 -2.20 7.96 -26.62
C PHE A 6 -1.48 8.51 -25.39
N ILE A 7 -0.40 7.83 -25.00
CA ILE A 7 0.58 8.27 -24.00
C ILE A 7 1.95 8.36 -24.67
N PHE A 8 2.66 9.46 -24.45
CA PHE A 8 4.01 9.74 -24.95
C PHE A 8 4.93 10.06 -23.78
N LEU A 9 6.09 9.40 -23.72
CA LEU A 9 7.13 9.66 -22.71
C LEU A 9 8.31 10.36 -23.38
N ALA A 10 8.66 11.60 -23.04
CA ALA A 10 9.89 12.26 -23.53
C ALA A 10 10.83 12.64 -22.39
N GLN A 11 12.14 12.56 -22.58
CA GLN A 11 13.13 12.93 -21.56
C GLN A 11 13.95 14.16 -21.97
N THR A 12 14.12 15.15 -21.07
CA THR A 12 15.11 16.23 -21.23
C THR A 12 15.76 16.59 -19.90
N PHE A 13 17.10 16.63 -19.86
CA PHE A 13 17.92 17.02 -18.70
C PHE A 13 18.21 18.52 -18.65
N GLN A 14 17.74 19.20 -17.60
CA GLN A 14 18.31 20.46 -17.14
C GLN A 14 17.88 20.81 -15.70
N GLU A 15 18.86 21.12 -14.83
CA GLU A 15 18.64 21.52 -13.43
C GLU A 15 18.06 22.93 -13.29
N SER A 16 17.04 23.09 -12.43
CA SER A 16 16.65 24.36 -11.78
C SER A 16 15.63 24.09 -10.66
N TYR A 17 15.95 24.46 -9.41
CA TYR A 17 15.07 24.32 -8.24
C TYR A 17 14.08 25.49 -8.14
N GLY A 18 12.77 25.20 -8.10
CA GLY A 18 11.73 26.16 -7.74
C GLY A 18 10.48 25.43 -7.23
N GLY A 19 10.21 25.51 -5.92
CA GLY A 19 9.01 24.93 -5.29
C GLY A 19 8.59 25.76 -4.08
N ASN A 20 7.34 25.61 -3.62
CA ASN A 20 6.79 26.27 -2.42
C ASN A 20 6.79 25.32 -1.21
N CYS A 21 6.61 25.87 0.00
CA CYS A 21 6.44 25.06 1.21
C CYS A 21 5.02 24.46 1.33
N TYR A 22 4.92 23.30 1.99
CA TYR A 22 3.64 22.65 2.28
C TYR A 22 2.81 23.44 3.30
N ASP A 23 1.49 23.25 3.31
CA ASP A 23 0.60 23.91 4.26
C ASP A 23 0.97 23.52 5.71
N GLY A 24 1.06 24.52 6.59
CA GLY A 24 1.58 24.36 7.96
C GLY A 24 3.11 24.42 8.11
N TRP A 25 3.89 24.46 7.03
CA TRP A 25 5.34 24.73 7.07
C TRP A 25 5.61 26.21 6.87
N ILE A 26 6.60 26.72 7.60
CA ILE A 26 6.98 28.13 7.55
C ILE A 26 8.07 28.29 6.51
N GLU A 27 7.86 29.23 5.60
CA GLU A 27 8.81 29.52 4.54
C GLU A 27 9.85 30.55 4.97
N ASN A 28 11.13 30.26 4.72
CA ASN A 28 12.19 31.25 4.79
C ASN A 28 13.29 30.95 3.76
N LYS A 29 13.47 31.86 2.79
CA LYS A 29 14.39 31.72 1.64
C LYS A 29 14.15 30.43 0.87
N ASP A 30 15.14 29.54 0.76
CA ASP A 30 15.08 28.28 -0.01
C ASP A 30 14.61 27.09 0.83
N PHE A 31 14.17 27.32 2.07
CA PHE A 31 13.85 26.27 3.02
C PHE A 31 12.45 26.44 3.64
N CYS A 32 11.91 25.29 4.05
CA CYS A 32 10.66 25.13 4.76
C CYS A 32 10.96 24.58 6.16
N TYR A 33 10.27 25.11 7.17
CA TYR A 33 10.48 24.77 8.57
C TYR A 33 9.18 24.28 9.21
N LEU A 34 9.21 23.13 9.89
CA LEU A 34 8.08 22.60 10.66
C LEU A 34 8.44 22.60 12.14
N PHE A 35 7.59 23.19 12.96
CA PHE A 35 7.74 23.19 14.41
C PHE A 35 6.76 22.19 15.02
N ASN A 36 7.29 21.18 15.70
CA ASN A 36 6.50 20.27 16.51
C ASN A 36 6.62 20.70 17.99
N ASN A 37 5.55 21.29 18.51
CA ASN A 37 5.48 21.80 19.87
C ASN A 37 5.01 20.72 20.85
N VAL A 38 5.50 20.76 22.07
CA VAL A 38 5.03 19.89 23.15
C VAL A 38 3.91 20.62 23.88
N ASN A 39 2.77 19.97 24.04
CA ASN A 39 1.62 20.51 24.76
C ASN A 39 0.92 19.37 25.53
N GLU A 40 -0.18 19.67 26.23
CA GLU A 40 -0.93 18.69 27.04
C GLU A 40 -1.41 17.47 26.26
N THR A 41 -1.57 17.59 24.95
CA THR A 41 -2.06 16.56 24.02
C THR A 41 -1.01 16.06 23.02
N THR A 42 0.20 16.63 23.03
CA THR A 42 1.28 16.28 22.09
C THR A 42 2.58 16.08 22.87
N PRO A 43 2.98 14.83 23.15
CA PRO A 43 4.21 14.57 23.89
C PRO A 43 5.46 14.87 23.05
N GLY A 44 6.57 15.16 23.73
CA GLY A 44 7.87 15.32 23.08
C GLY A 44 8.41 14.00 22.53
N GLN A 45 9.36 14.10 21.61
CA GLN A 45 10.01 12.99 20.93
C GLN A 45 11.51 12.94 21.25
N THR A 46 12.13 11.77 21.06
CA THR A 46 13.60 11.63 21.15
C THR A 46 14.27 12.28 19.94
N TRP A 47 15.58 12.54 20.00
CA TRP A 47 16.31 13.14 18.88
C TRP A 47 16.28 12.24 17.63
N ASP A 48 16.43 10.92 17.80
CA ASP A 48 16.44 9.96 16.70
C ASP A 48 15.04 9.77 16.06
N ASP A 49 13.98 9.76 16.88
CA ASP A 49 12.60 9.70 16.37
C ASP A 49 12.27 11.01 15.63
N SER A 50 12.65 12.15 16.18
CA SER A 50 12.48 13.47 15.55
C SER A 50 13.20 13.55 14.20
N LEU A 51 14.45 13.04 14.12
CA LEU A 51 15.18 12.94 12.86
C LEU A 51 14.48 12.04 11.85
N SER A 52 13.94 10.91 12.30
CA SER A 52 13.21 9.97 11.45
C SER A 52 11.92 10.58 10.90
N ILE A 53 11.20 11.36 11.72
CA ILE A 53 10.02 12.12 11.30
C ILE A 53 10.41 13.19 10.28
N CYS A 54 11.45 13.98 10.53
CA CYS A 54 11.89 15.00 9.58
C CYS A 54 12.37 14.43 8.24
N LYS A 55 13.00 13.24 8.27
CA LYS A 55 13.38 12.49 7.06
C LYS A 55 12.18 12.00 6.26
N GLN A 56 11.09 11.62 6.93
CA GLN A 56 9.83 11.25 6.25
C GLN A 56 9.22 12.44 5.49
N PHE A 57 9.47 13.67 5.93
CA PHE A 57 9.07 14.89 5.22
C PHE A 57 10.13 15.37 4.21
N GLY A 58 11.03 14.50 3.74
CA GLY A 58 12.09 14.85 2.79
C GLY A 58 13.05 15.94 3.27
N GLY A 59 13.13 16.14 4.59
CA GLY A 59 14.04 17.07 5.24
C GLY A 59 14.95 16.37 6.25
N SER A 60 15.47 17.14 7.20
CA SER A 60 16.23 16.65 8.34
C SER A 60 15.85 17.48 9.56
N LEU A 61 16.36 17.11 10.73
CA LEU A 61 16.34 18.04 11.86
C LEU A 61 17.09 19.32 11.47
N LEU A 62 16.60 20.43 12.02
CA LEU A 62 17.05 21.77 11.70
C LEU A 62 18.59 21.91 11.74
N SER A 63 19.18 22.35 10.64
CA SER A 63 20.53 22.92 10.61
C SER A 63 20.47 24.45 10.63
N VAL A 64 21.42 25.08 11.33
CA VAL A 64 21.53 26.55 11.39
C VAL A 64 22.82 27.01 10.74
N GLU A 65 22.69 27.68 9.61
CA GLU A 65 23.81 28.08 8.76
C GLU A 65 24.42 29.43 9.17
N ASN A 66 23.62 30.32 9.75
CA ASN A 66 24.05 31.68 10.08
C ASN A 66 23.14 32.36 11.10
N GLU A 67 23.60 33.52 11.58
CA GLU A 67 22.89 34.36 12.54
C GLU A 67 21.50 34.79 12.04
N ALA A 68 21.35 35.07 10.74
CA ALA A 68 20.07 35.51 10.19
C ALA A 68 19.00 34.40 10.24
N GLU A 69 19.38 33.15 9.98
CA GLU A 69 18.51 31.99 10.14
C GLU A 69 18.15 31.78 11.63
N ASN A 70 19.13 31.89 12.53
CA ASN A 70 18.90 31.78 13.97
C ASN A 70 17.91 32.85 14.48
N LEU A 71 18.04 34.09 14.03
CA LEU A 71 17.13 35.19 14.38
C LEU A 71 15.71 34.99 13.85
N PHE A 72 15.56 34.42 12.65
CA PHE A 72 14.26 34.05 12.09
C PHE A 72 13.55 33.02 12.96
N LEU A 73 14.25 31.93 13.32
CA LEU A 73 13.72 30.88 14.19
C LEU A 73 13.31 31.44 15.56
N LEU A 74 14.17 32.28 16.14
CA LEU A 74 13.91 32.99 17.39
C LEU A 74 12.63 33.83 17.39
N LYS A 75 12.43 34.59 16.31
CA LYS A 75 11.22 35.40 16.15
C LYS A 75 9.98 34.51 16.08
N TYR A 76 10.07 33.36 15.42
CA TYR A 76 8.96 32.43 15.30
C TYR A 76 8.61 31.75 16.63
N ILE A 77 9.63 31.29 17.38
CA ILE A 77 9.46 30.67 18.71
C ILE A 77 8.82 31.67 19.69
N LYS A 78 9.27 32.93 19.70
CA LYS A 78 8.75 33.96 20.62
C LYS A 78 7.31 34.40 20.36
N ASN A 79 6.84 34.32 19.12
CA ASN A 79 5.53 34.84 18.72
C ASN A 79 4.40 33.81 18.74
N ASN A 80 4.71 32.50 18.68
CA ASN A 80 3.71 31.43 18.46
C ASN A 80 3.52 30.49 19.66
N LEU A 81 4.04 30.84 20.83
CA LEU A 81 3.91 30.05 22.05
C LEU A 81 3.13 30.84 23.11
N ASP A 82 2.07 30.23 23.64
CA ASP A 82 1.27 30.79 24.73
C ASP A 82 2.16 31.07 25.96
N LYS A 83 2.00 32.26 26.55
CA LYS A 83 2.84 32.76 27.66
C LYS A 83 3.04 31.80 28.86
N PRO A 84 2.12 30.87 29.23
CA PRO A 84 2.34 29.91 30.32
C PRO A 84 3.33 28.79 29.99
N PHE A 85 3.54 28.46 28.71
CA PHE A 85 4.35 27.31 28.26
C PHE A 85 5.72 27.70 27.67
N MET A 86 5.92 28.99 27.41
CA MET A 86 7.14 29.60 26.85
C MET A 86 8.45 29.21 27.52
N ASN A 87 8.43 28.97 28.84
CA ASN A 87 9.65 28.76 29.63
C ASN A 87 10.07 27.28 29.68
N ARG A 88 9.28 26.37 29.10
CA ARG A 88 9.51 24.90 29.15
C ARG A 88 9.72 24.26 27.79
N GLN A 89 9.42 24.96 26.70
CA GLN A 89 9.55 24.41 25.35
C GLN A 89 11.03 24.36 24.94
N ARG A 90 11.47 23.17 24.53
CA ARG A 90 12.79 22.90 23.93
C ARG A 90 12.57 22.21 22.60
N TYR A 91 13.45 22.48 21.64
CA TYR A 91 13.36 21.91 20.30
C TYR A 91 14.64 21.18 19.94
N TRP A 92 14.57 19.90 19.58
CA TRP A 92 15.66 19.21 18.93
C TRP A 92 16.04 19.91 17.62
N ILE A 93 17.36 20.11 17.45
CA ILE A 93 17.99 20.53 16.19
C ILE A 93 18.95 19.45 15.73
N GLY A 94 19.40 19.52 14.48
CA GLY A 94 20.18 18.44 13.84
C GLY A 94 21.62 18.32 14.30
N LEU A 95 22.08 19.16 15.22
CA LEU A 95 23.46 19.15 15.71
C LEU A 95 23.63 18.02 16.74
N SER A 96 24.65 17.19 16.56
CA SER A 96 24.99 16.10 17.49
C SER A 96 26.45 15.71 17.35
N ASP A 97 27.07 15.23 18.41
CA ASP A 97 28.43 14.67 18.39
C ASP A 97 28.44 13.15 18.64
N LYS A 98 27.26 12.50 18.54
CA LYS A 98 27.03 11.04 18.58
C LYS A 98 28.05 10.17 17.84
N LYS A 99 28.68 10.71 16.79
CA LYS A 99 29.67 9.98 15.99
C LYS A 99 31.07 10.06 16.59
N ILE A 100 31.44 11.22 17.12
CA ILE A 100 32.77 11.52 17.67
C ILE A 100 32.56 12.55 18.78
N GLU A 101 32.74 12.13 20.02
CA GLU A 101 32.65 12.98 21.22
C GLU A 101 33.41 14.30 21.04
N GLY A 102 32.75 15.42 21.35
CA GLY A 102 33.29 16.76 21.22
C GLY A 102 33.38 17.28 19.78
N LYS A 103 32.95 16.50 18.78
CA LYS A 103 32.88 16.91 17.37
C LYS A 103 31.45 16.89 16.86
N PHE A 104 30.77 18.00 17.09
CA PHE A 104 29.40 18.24 16.65
C PHE A 104 29.30 18.34 15.12
N VAL A 105 28.37 17.57 14.55
CA VAL A 105 28.04 17.53 13.12
C VAL A 105 26.53 17.61 12.92
N TRP A 106 26.11 18.26 11.84
CA TRP A 106 24.69 18.38 11.48
C TRP A 106 24.17 17.11 10.81
N SER A 107 22.93 16.74 11.13
CA SER A 107 22.26 15.52 10.65
C SER A 107 21.97 15.52 9.14
N ASP A 108 21.94 16.69 8.50
CA ASP A 108 21.79 16.88 7.06
C ASP A 108 23.13 17.04 6.31
N ASN A 109 24.26 16.89 7.02
CA ASN A 109 25.61 17.16 6.53
C ASN A 109 25.88 18.62 6.15
N THR A 110 25.09 19.58 6.64
CA THR A 110 25.39 21.01 6.48
C THR A 110 26.75 21.34 7.09
N ILE A 111 27.57 22.07 6.35
CA ILE A 111 28.90 22.52 6.78
C ILE A 111 28.76 23.96 7.25
N SER A 112 28.48 24.15 8.54
CA SER A 112 28.34 25.46 9.19
C SER A 112 29.19 25.50 10.46
N ASN A 113 29.98 26.56 10.61
CA ASN A 113 30.74 26.85 11.83
C ASN A 113 29.96 27.78 12.78
N PHE A 114 28.74 28.18 12.40
CA PHE A 114 27.90 29.01 13.25
C PHE A 114 27.47 28.20 14.48
N THR A 115 27.66 28.79 15.66
CA THR A 115 27.19 28.22 16.92
C THR A 115 26.50 29.27 17.75
N TYR A 116 25.52 28.85 18.54
CA TYR A 116 24.80 29.73 19.45
C TYR A 116 24.62 29.04 20.81
N TRP A 117 25.71 28.46 21.32
CA TRP A 117 25.74 27.76 22.60
C TRP A 117 25.33 28.65 23.76
N GLY A 118 24.60 28.08 24.71
CA GLY A 118 24.28 28.71 25.99
C GLY A 118 25.52 28.87 26.88
N PRO A 119 25.41 29.65 27.97
CA PRO A 119 26.50 29.82 28.91
C PRO A 119 27.03 28.48 29.43
N ASN A 120 28.35 28.29 29.33
CA ASN A 120 29.07 27.07 29.74
C ASN A 120 28.70 25.79 28.95
N GLN A 121 28.23 25.93 27.70
CA GLN A 121 27.96 24.81 26.78
C GLN A 121 28.92 24.83 25.57
N PRO A 122 29.20 23.67 24.94
CA PRO A 122 28.77 22.32 25.35
C PRO A 122 29.45 21.88 26.66
N SER A 123 28.73 21.13 27.49
CA SER A 123 29.25 20.75 28.80
C SER A 123 30.35 19.69 28.66
N MET A 124 31.52 19.90 29.27
CA MET A 124 32.61 18.90 29.26
C MET A 124 32.37 17.80 30.30
N SER A 125 31.23 17.11 30.25
CA SER A 125 30.90 16.05 31.19
C SER A 125 31.74 14.80 30.92
N LEU A 126 32.91 14.71 31.57
CA LEU A 126 33.83 13.56 31.54
C LEU A 126 33.27 12.28 32.20
N SER A 127 31.95 12.17 32.39
CA SER A 127 31.28 10.98 32.92
C SER A 127 30.42 10.31 31.84
N ARG A 128 31.03 9.36 31.12
CA ARG A 128 30.41 8.28 30.34
C ARG A 128 28.97 8.52 29.83
N HIS A 129 28.89 9.02 28.60
CA HIS A 129 27.82 8.79 27.60
C HIS A 129 26.40 9.22 27.97
N SER A 130 26.08 10.51 27.91
CA SER A 130 24.66 10.83 28.01
C SER A 130 24.15 12.05 27.27
N GLU A 131 24.93 12.98 26.72
CA GLU A 131 24.36 14.25 26.22
C GLU A 131 24.74 14.62 24.78
N ASP A 132 24.72 13.65 23.86
CA ASP A 132 25.28 13.84 22.51
C ASP A 132 24.39 14.62 21.51
N CYS A 133 23.22 15.11 21.94
CA CYS A 133 22.20 15.70 21.06
C CYS A 133 21.81 17.11 21.50
N VAL A 134 21.60 18.02 20.55
CA VAL A 134 21.46 19.45 20.86
C VAL A 134 20.01 19.92 20.74
N VAL A 135 19.55 20.67 21.74
CA VAL A 135 18.30 21.44 21.69
C VAL A 135 18.56 22.93 21.52
N ALA A 136 17.64 23.61 20.83
CA ALA A 136 17.46 25.06 20.93
C ALA A 136 16.35 25.38 21.95
N VAL A 137 16.57 26.36 22.81
CA VAL A 137 15.58 26.83 23.80
C VAL A 137 14.98 28.18 23.40
N SER A 138 14.03 28.71 24.19
CA SER A 138 13.21 29.88 23.81
C SER A 138 13.97 31.21 23.66
N ASP A 139 15.18 31.33 24.21
CA ASP A 139 16.08 32.47 23.98
C ASP A 139 17.06 32.25 22.79
N GLY A 140 16.94 31.11 22.12
CA GLY A 140 17.71 30.70 20.95
C GLY A 140 18.97 29.95 21.28
N SER A 141 19.43 29.97 22.54
CA SER A 141 20.67 29.33 22.94
C SER A 141 20.59 27.80 22.87
N TRP A 142 21.72 27.19 22.56
CA TRP A 142 21.84 25.75 22.34
C TRP A 142 22.44 25.05 23.55
N TYR A 143 21.91 23.87 23.87
CA TYR A 143 22.39 23.03 24.96
C TYR A 143 22.44 21.59 24.45
N ASP A 144 23.51 20.90 24.78
CA ASP A 144 23.63 19.46 24.62
C ASP A 144 22.84 18.76 25.73
N TYR A 145 22.15 17.68 25.37
CA TYR A 145 21.20 16.95 26.20
C TYR A 145 21.20 15.49 25.78
N SER A 146 20.67 14.63 26.66
CA SER A 146 20.46 13.25 26.30
C SER A 146 19.53 13.09 25.12
N CYS A 147 20.02 12.43 24.06
CA CYS A 147 19.27 12.10 22.85
C CYS A 147 17.95 11.37 23.13
N ARG A 148 17.83 10.72 24.30
CA ARG A 148 16.62 10.02 24.76
C ARG A 148 15.60 10.91 25.45
N SER A 149 15.93 12.18 25.70
CA SER A 149 15.00 13.15 26.29
C SER A 149 13.85 13.43 25.32
N LEU A 150 12.67 13.69 25.85
CA LEU A 150 11.47 13.95 25.06
C LEU A 150 11.24 15.46 24.95
N PHE A 151 11.51 16.02 23.77
CA PHE A 151 11.34 17.45 23.48
C PHE A 151 10.55 17.65 22.19
N GLY A 152 10.13 18.89 21.93
CA GLY A 152 9.66 19.26 20.60
C GLY A 152 10.82 19.18 19.61
N PHE A 153 10.55 19.39 18.33
CA PHE A 153 11.61 19.39 17.32
C PHE A 153 11.29 20.32 16.16
N ILE A 154 12.33 20.70 15.42
CA ILE A 154 12.19 21.52 14.22
C ILE A 154 12.75 20.75 13.04
N CYS A 155 11.93 20.55 12.00
CA CYS A 155 12.40 20.04 10.72
C CYS A 155 12.78 21.18 9.79
N LYS A 156 13.84 21.00 8.99
CA LYS A 156 14.23 21.86 7.87
C LYS A 156 14.27 21.01 6.60
N ALA A 157 13.55 21.44 5.57
CA ALA A 157 13.52 20.81 4.26
C ALA A 157 13.77 21.87 3.18
N LYS A 158 14.50 21.52 2.12
CA LYS A 158 14.65 22.43 0.97
C LYS A 158 13.29 22.56 0.27
N LYS A 159 12.96 23.74 -0.21
CA LYS A 159 11.76 23.97 -1.03
C LYS A 159 11.70 22.95 -2.16
N GLY A 160 10.58 22.23 -2.24
CA GLY A 160 10.37 21.16 -3.22
C GLY A 160 11.09 19.82 -2.95
N ALA A 161 11.81 19.67 -1.83
CA ALA A 161 12.47 18.40 -1.45
C ALA A 161 11.63 17.49 -0.54
N ALA A 162 10.50 17.97 -0.03
CA ALA A 162 9.62 17.17 0.82
C ALA A 162 8.92 16.07 -0.01
N THR A 163 9.55 14.91 -0.07
CA THR A 163 8.97 13.67 -0.57
C THR A 163 8.10 13.05 0.52
N LEU A 164 6.88 12.66 0.13
CA LEU A 164 5.87 11.91 0.89
C LEU A 164 4.78 12.76 1.59
N VAL A 165 3.67 12.93 0.86
CA VAL A 165 2.33 12.95 1.46
C VAL A 165 1.88 11.48 1.55
N PRO A 166 1.50 10.95 2.72
CA PRO A 166 0.66 9.75 2.83
C PRO A 166 -0.69 10.02 2.15
N PRO A 167 -1.37 9.01 1.56
CA PRO A 167 -2.67 9.20 0.92
C PRO A 167 -3.67 9.74 1.94
N THR A 168 -3.94 11.04 1.87
CA THR A 168 -5.10 11.64 2.51
C THR A 168 -6.19 11.76 1.46
N LEU A 169 -7.34 11.21 1.81
CA LEU A 169 -8.60 11.40 1.09
C LEU A 169 -8.84 12.89 0.80
N SER A 170 -9.49 13.15 -0.33
CA SER A 170 -9.86 14.47 -0.85
C SER A 170 -10.50 15.41 0.20
N PRO A 171 -10.31 16.76 0.11
CA PRO A 171 -10.70 17.73 1.15
C PRO A 171 -12.20 17.95 1.32
N ASN A 172 -13.07 17.17 0.67
CA ASN A 172 -14.53 17.34 0.73
C ASN A 172 -15.26 16.07 1.19
N PHE A 173 -14.69 15.34 2.16
CA PHE A 173 -15.46 14.38 2.94
C PHE A 173 -15.84 15.02 4.27
N THR A 174 -17.05 15.57 4.37
CA THR A 174 -17.68 15.78 5.66
C THR A 174 -17.89 14.42 6.30
N PHE A 175 -17.20 14.14 7.40
CA PHE A 175 -17.42 12.95 8.21
C PHE A 175 -18.92 12.87 8.57
N PRO A 176 -19.63 11.78 8.22
CA PRO A 176 -20.89 11.48 8.88
C PRO A 176 -20.58 11.25 10.36
N ASN A 177 -21.38 11.85 11.23
CA ASN A 177 -21.27 11.70 12.68
C ASN A 177 -21.10 10.23 13.10
N SER A 178 -20.37 10.02 14.20
CA SER A 178 -19.99 8.73 14.80
C SER A 178 -21.16 7.88 15.36
N THR A 179 -22.31 7.89 14.68
CA THR A 179 -23.54 7.17 15.05
C THR A 179 -24.08 6.27 13.95
N ASP A 180 -23.51 6.29 12.74
CA ASP A 180 -23.97 5.41 11.66
C ASP A 180 -23.33 4.02 11.76
N LYS A 181 -24.12 3.08 12.29
CA LYS A 181 -23.83 1.64 12.33
C LYS A 181 -23.62 1.10 10.89
N PRO A 182 -22.67 0.18 10.65
CA PRO A 182 -22.56 -0.47 9.34
C PRO A 182 -23.77 -1.39 9.10
N ILE A 183 -24.38 -1.29 7.91
CA ILE A 183 -25.67 -1.94 7.62
C ILE A 183 -25.52 -3.46 7.43
N THR A 184 -24.37 -3.99 6.99
CA THR A 184 -24.18 -5.43 6.74
C THR A 184 -22.73 -5.92 6.96
N CYS A 185 -22.56 -6.99 7.75
CA CYS A 185 -21.36 -7.82 7.80
C CYS A 185 -21.73 -9.25 7.37
N GLU A 186 -20.74 -10.03 6.90
CA GLU A 186 -20.91 -11.47 6.60
C GLU A 186 -21.49 -12.22 7.81
N ALA A 187 -22.19 -13.34 7.57
CA ALA A 187 -22.73 -14.18 8.63
C ALA A 187 -21.61 -14.61 9.61
N GLY A 188 -21.82 -14.35 10.90
CA GLY A 188 -20.83 -14.60 11.95
C GLY A 188 -19.90 -13.42 12.28
N TRP A 189 -19.95 -12.32 11.53
CA TRP A 189 -19.23 -11.08 11.82
C TRP A 189 -20.17 -10.03 12.44
N ILE A 190 -19.62 -9.21 13.35
CA ILE A 190 -20.37 -8.23 14.13
C ILE A 190 -20.10 -6.83 13.58
N PRO A 191 -21.10 -6.08 13.12
CA PRO A 191 -20.93 -4.70 12.67
C PRO A 191 -20.76 -3.72 13.84
N TRP A 192 -19.76 -2.84 13.77
CA TRP A 192 -19.61 -1.69 14.66
C TRP A 192 -18.75 -0.59 14.02
N GLY A 193 -19.11 0.69 14.22
CA GLY A 193 -18.40 1.81 13.59
C GLY A 193 -18.37 1.72 12.06
N THR A 194 -17.17 1.74 11.48
CA THR A 194 -16.93 1.47 10.05
C THR A 194 -16.29 0.12 9.82
N SER A 195 -16.39 -0.83 10.75
CA SER A 195 -15.70 -2.13 10.70
C SER A 195 -16.64 -3.32 10.99
N CYS A 196 -16.19 -4.50 10.58
CA CYS A 196 -16.77 -5.80 10.88
C CYS A 196 -15.79 -6.60 11.73
N TYR A 197 -16.28 -7.18 12.83
CA TYR A 197 -15.45 -7.88 13.81
C TYR A 197 -15.79 -9.37 13.91
N GLY A 198 -14.79 -10.22 13.86
CA GLY A 198 -14.91 -11.67 13.96
C GLY A 198 -14.38 -12.15 15.30
N ILE A 199 -15.28 -12.57 16.20
CA ILE A 199 -14.90 -13.13 17.51
C ILE A 199 -14.76 -14.64 17.36
N ILE A 200 -13.53 -15.14 17.19
CA ILE A 200 -13.27 -16.54 16.86
C ILE A 200 -13.06 -17.35 18.13
N THR A 201 -13.99 -18.26 18.44
CA THR A 201 -13.95 -19.12 19.64
C THR A 201 -13.88 -20.60 19.31
N GLY A 202 -13.28 -21.40 20.20
CA GLY A 202 -13.32 -22.88 20.14
C GLY A 202 -12.22 -23.54 19.32
N LEU A 203 -11.39 -22.76 18.63
CA LEU A 203 -10.15 -23.20 17.98
C LEU A 203 -9.00 -22.23 18.32
N PRO A 204 -8.50 -22.26 19.58
CA PRO A 204 -7.39 -21.40 19.99
C PRO A 204 -6.16 -21.60 19.10
N LYS A 205 -5.37 -20.53 18.91
CA LYS A 205 -4.17 -20.50 18.07
C LYS A 205 -3.06 -19.70 18.73
N THR A 206 -1.82 -19.91 18.30
CA THR A 206 -0.71 -18.98 18.60
C THR A 206 -1.01 -17.62 17.97
N TRP A 207 -0.35 -16.55 18.43
CA TRP A 207 -0.60 -15.20 17.90
C TRP A 207 -0.36 -15.12 16.39
N SER A 208 0.74 -15.72 15.92
CA SER A 208 1.10 -15.77 14.49
C SER A 208 0.08 -16.55 13.67
N ASP A 209 -0.36 -17.73 14.16
CA ASP A 209 -1.37 -18.54 13.47
C ASP A 209 -2.77 -17.88 13.48
N ALA A 210 -3.11 -17.15 14.54
CA ALA A 210 -4.33 -16.37 14.66
C ALA A 210 -4.33 -15.22 13.65
N ARG A 211 -3.21 -14.49 13.53
CA ARG A 211 -3.01 -13.46 12.50
C ARG A 211 -3.16 -14.02 11.10
N ALA A 212 -2.49 -15.14 10.81
CA ALA A 212 -2.62 -15.82 9.53
C ALA A 212 -4.06 -16.29 9.24
N ASP A 213 -4.85 -16.66 10.27
CA ASP A 213 -6.27 -16.97 10.11
C ASP A 213 -7.12 -15.72 9.82
N CYS A 214 -6.88 -14.60 10.51
CA CYS A 214 -7.57 -13.34 10.22
C CYS A 214 -7.27 -12.83 8.80
N LEU A 215 -6.01 -12.91 8.37
CA LEU A 215 -5.58 -12.61 7.00
C LEU A 215 -6.29 -13.52 5.97
N ARG A 216 -6.39 -14.83 6.25
CA ARG A 216 -7.18 -15.76 5.42
C ARG A 216 -8.68 -15.45 5.38
N ARG A 217 -9.20 -14.70 6.35
CA ARG A 217 -10.60 -14.24 6.41
C ARG A 217 -10.79 -12.81 5.92
N PHE A 218 -9.80 -12.25 5.24
CA PHE A 218 -9.84 -10.92 4.64
C PHE A 218 -9.95 -9.78 5.66
N GLY A 219 -9.38 -9.99 6.84
CA GLY A 219 -9.12 -8.95 7.84
C GLY A 219 -7.69 -9.07 8.34
N ASP A 220 -7.38 -8.47 9.47
CA ASP A 220 -6.18 -8.80 10.26
C ASP A 220 -6.62 -8.96 11.73
N LEU A 221 -5.69 -9.30 12.63
CA LEU A 221 -5.98 -9.14 14.06
C LEU A 221 -6.37 -7.69 14.34
N VAL A 222 -7.40 -7.50 15.17
CA VAL A 222 -7.99 -6.18 15.42
C VAL A 222 -6.96 -5.16 15.90
N ILE A 223 -7.04 -3.94 15.35
CA ILE A 223 -6.32 -2.77 15.81
C ILE A 223 -7.32 -1.96 16.61
N VAL A 224 -7.02 -1.66 17.88
CA VAL A 224 -7.95 -0.90 18.71
C VAL A 224 -7.53 0.56 18.68
N GLU A 225 -8.27 1.37 17.92
CA GLU A 225 -7.93 2.76 17.64
C GLU A 225 -8.62 3.75 18.59
N THR A 226 -9.73 3.35 19.22
CA THR A 226 -10.54 4.24 20.07
C THR A 226 -11.07 3.61 21.34
N TYR A 227 -11.37 4.45 22.34
CA TYR A 227 -12.07 4.06 23.57
C TYR A 227 -13.44 3.40 23.32
N ASN A 228 -14.19 3.91 22.35
CA ASN A 228 -15.51 3.38 22.02
C ASN A 228 -15.42 1.98 21.40
N GLU A 229 -14.39 1.75 20.59
CA GLU A 229 -14.12 0.46 19.98
C GLU A 229 -13.69 -0.58 21.02
N HIS A 230 -12.77 -0.20 21.90
CA HIS A 230 -12.35 -1.02 23.04
C HIS A 230 -13.57 -1.50 23.84
N ASN A 231 -14.45 -0.57 24.24
CA ASN A 231 -15.63 -0.89 25.03
C ASN A 231 -16.62 -1.79 24.28
N PHE A 232 -16.78 -1.59 22.97
CA PHE A 232 -17.58 -2.48 22.15
C PHE A 232 -17.02 -3.91 22.17
N LEU A 233 -15.72 -4.08 21.95
CA LEU A 233 -15.04 -5.37 21.97
C LEU A 233 -15.15 -6.03 23.35
N ALA A 234 -14.83 -5.29 24.42
CA ALA A 234 -14.94 -5.73 25.81
C ALA A 234 -16.37 -6.22 26.15
N ASN A 235 -17.41 -5.51 25.68
CA ASN A 235 -18.80 -5.91 25.86
C ASN A 235 -19.17 -7.18 25.08
N ARG A 236 -18.55 -7.44 23.92
CA ARG A 236 -18.80 -8.66 23.15
C ARG A 236 -18.12 -9.87 23.77
N ILE A 237 -16.85 -9.75 24.13
CA ILE A 237 -16.08 -10.87 24.67
C ILE A 237 -16.52 -11.27 26.09
N SER A 238 -17.03 -10.33 26.90
CA SER A 238 -17.56 -10.63 28.24
C SER A 238 -18.79 -11.55 28.24
N ARG A 239 -19.46 -11.71 27.10
CA ARG A 239 -20.62 -12.60 26.93
C ARG A 239 -20.23 -14.05 26.62
N THR A 240 -18.93 -14.33 26.56
CA THR A 240 -18.39 -15.67 26.27
C THR A 240 -17.76 -16.26 27.54
N ASP A 241 -17.64 -17.59 27.60
CA ASP A 241 -16.91 -18.28 28.69
C ASP A 241 -15.39 -18.38 28.42
N VAL A 242 -14.87 -17.56 27.52
CA VAL A 242 -13.47 -17.57 27.10
C VAL A 242 -12.65 -16.58 27.94
N THR A 243 -11.42 -16.97 28.27
CA THR A 243 -10.54 -16.22 29.17
C THR A 243 -9.67 -15.17 28.50
N GLY A 244 -9.32 -15.33 27.21
CA GLY A 244 -8.40 -14.43 26.52
C GLY A 244 -8.50 -14.49 25.00
N TYR A 245 -8.27 -13.34 24.36
CA TYR A 245 -8.40 -13.12 22.93
C TYR A 245 -7.20 -12.37 22.36
N TRP A 246 -6.44 -12.96 21.42
CA TRP A 246 -5.41 -12.22 20.70
C TRP A 246 -5.98 -11.02 19.96
N ILE A 247 -5.26 -9.91 20.06
CA ILE A 247 -5.43 -8.69 19.27
C ILE A 247 -4.16 -8.40 18.49
N GLY A 248 -4.20 -7.41 17.59
CA GLY A 248 -3.11 -7.14 16.66
C GLY A 248 -1.86 -6.50 17.27
N LEU A 249 -1.78 -6.40 18.59
CA LEU A 249 -0.69 -5.73 19.28
C LEU A 249 0.40 -6.74 19.70
N SER A 250 1.66 -6.40 19.44
CA SER A 250 2.83 -7.19 19.85
C SER A 250 4.07 -6.30 19.93
N ASP A 251 5.02 -6.59 20.80
CA ASP A 251 6.36 -5.97 20.81
C ASP A 251 7.44 -6.89 20.22
N SER A 252 7.04 -8.02 19.62
CA SER A 252 7.93 -8.95 18.89
C SER A 252 8.81 -8.29 17.81
N PHE A 253 8.39 -7.13 17.28
CA PHE A 253 9.18 -6.34 16.34
C PHE A 253 10.34 -5.59 17.01
N LYS A 254 10.11 -5.11 18.24
CA LYS A 254 11.09 -4.40 19.06
C LYS A 254 10.68 -4.51 20.53
N GLU A 255 11.35 -5.41 21.24
CA GLU A 255 11.19 -5.68 22.67
C GLU A 255 10.93 -4.38 23.48
N LYS A 256 9.85 -4.39 24.29
CA LYS A 256 9.32 -3.27 25.10
C LYS A 256 8.65 -2.13 24.34
N GLU A 257 8.52 -2.23 23.03
CA GLU A 257 7.75 -1.30 22.22
C GLU A 257 6.66 -2.04 21.45
N PHE A 258 5.40 -1.83 21.84
CA PHE A 258 4.28 -2.49 21.21
C PHE A 258 3.90 -1.82 19.88
N PHE A 259 3.76 -2.63 18.84
CA PHE A 259 3.30 -2.26 17.51
C PHE A 259 2.07 -3.06 17.15
N TRP A 260 1.13 -2.39 16.48
CA TRP A 260 0.01 -3.04 15.83
C TRP A 260 0.48 -3.80 14.59
N VAL A 261 -0.35 -4.73 14.11
CA VAL A 261 -0.10 -5.53 12.90
C VAL A 261 0.18 -4.70 11.64
N ASN A 262 -0.29 -3.45 11.58
CA ASN A 262 -0.01 -2.47 10.51
C ASN A 262 1.33 -1.73 10.67
N LYS A 263 2.11 -2.07 11.71
CA LYS A 263 3.41 -1.47 12.11
C LYS A 263 3.33 -0.07 12.70
N GLU A 264 2.13 0.41 13.04
CA GLU A 264 1.99 1.62 13.84
C GLU A 264 2.30 1.31 15.30
N LYS A 265 3.11 2.17 15.93
CA LYS A 265 3.45 2.06 17.34
C LYS A 265 2.21 2.37 18.18
N LEU A 266 1.99 1.62 19.26
CA LEU A 266 0.90 1.91 20.20
C LEU A 266 1.01 3.35 20.72
N ASP A 267 -0.03 4.14 20.44
CA ASP A 267 -0.23 5.41 21.14
C ASP A 267 -0.62 5.13 22.60
N GLN A 268 0.19 5.62 23.54
CA GLN A 268 -0.04 5.44 24.97
C GLN A 268 -1.32 6.14 25.45
N SER A 269 -1.90 7.06 24.66
CA SER A 269 -3.20 7.67 24.95
C SER A 269 -4.38 6.69 24.84
N ILE A 270 -4.20 5.58 24.12
CA ILE A 270 -5.18 4.50 23.90
C ILE A 270 -4.68 3.17 24.47
N SER A 271 -4.12 3.20 25.69
CA SER A 271 -3.66 1.99 26.38
C SER A 271 -4.72 1.45 27.34
N PHE A 272 -5.12 0.20 27.16
CA PHE A 272 -6.14 -0.45 28.02
C PHE A 272 -5.59 -1.60 28.85
N TRP A 273 -4.34 -1.48 29.29
CA TRP A 273 -3.66 -2.51 30.09
C TRP A 273 -4.38 -2.83 31.40
N SER A 274 -4.32 -4.10 31.78
CA SER A 274 -4.70 -4.53 33.12
C SER A 274 -3.72 -3.99 34.16
N TYR A 275 -4.14 -3.98 35.42
CA TYR A 275 -3.28 -3.55 36.51
C TYR A 275 -1.99 -4.39 36.54
N ASN A 276 -0.83 -3.70 36.47
CA ASN A 276 0.53 -4.25 36.35
C ASN A 276 0.93 -4.86 35.00
N GLU A 277 0.12 -4.69 33.95
CA GLU A 277 0.50 -5.06 32.58
C GLU A 277 0.99 -3.83 31.78
N PRO A 278 1.87 -3.99 30.78
CA PRO A 278 2.52 -5.23 30.39
C PRO A 278 3.61 -5.65 31.38
N SER A 279 3.55 -6.90 31.87
CA SER A 279 4.43 -7.42 32.92
C SER A 279 5.68 -8.11 32.37
N ASN A 280 5.68 -8.46 31.08
CA ASN A 280 6.76 -9.15 30.38
C ASN A 280 7.32 -10.32 31.21
N SER A 281 6.44 -11.23 31.64
CA SER A 281 6.83 -12.31 32.54
C SER A 281 7.91 -13.18 31.90
N TYR A 282 9.03 -13.36 32.63
CA TYR A 282 10.22 -14.11 32.16
C TYR A 282 10.90 -13.53 30.89
N GLY A 283 10.54 -12.32 30.44
CA GLY A 283 11.20 -11.64 29.32
C GLY A 283 10.89 -12.21 27.93
N ASN A 284 9.67 -12.70 27.69
CA ASN A 284 9.28 -13.35 26.43
C ASN A 284 7.75 -13.30 26.17
N GLU A 285 7.04 -12.34 26.78
CA GLU A 285 5.58 -12.19 26.61
C GLU A 285 5.25 -11.17 25.52
N ASP A 286 5.62 -11.48 24.27
CA ASP A 286 5.71 -10.42 23.27
C ASP A 286 4.38 -10.10 22.53
N CYS A 287 3.28 -10.77 22.89
CA CYS A 287 2.01 -10.73 22.17
C CYS A 287 0.86 -10.38 23.10
N VAL A 288 -0.09 -9.58 22.62
CA VAL A 288 -1.12 -9.02 23.51
C VAL A 288 -2.48 -9.67 23.30
N GLU A 289 -3.11 -10.04 24.41
CA GLU A 289 -4.49 -10.49 24.47
C GLU A 289 -5.40 -9.47 25.18
N MET A 290 -6.67 -9.42 24.77
CA MET A 290 -7.75 -8.89 25.60
C MET A 290 -8.25 -9.98 26.55
N ILE A 291 -8.24 -9.69 27.85
CA ILE A 291 -8.82 -10.54 28.89
C ILE A 291 -10.33 -10.62 28.67
N GLY A 292 -10.88 -11.82 28.56
CA GLY A 292 -12.29 -12.08 28.27
C GLY A 292 -13.23 -11.73 29.43
N LYS A 293 -13.98 -12.72 29.93
CA LYS A 293 -15.09 -12.65 30.92
C LYS A 293 -14.95 -11.66 32.10
N ASN A 294 -13.74 -11.22 32.43
CA ASN A 294 -13.44 -10.46 33.65
C ASN A 294 -13.22 -8.94 33.44
N SER A 295 -12.76 -8.46 32.28
CA SER A 295 -12.41 -7.02 32.18
C SER A 295 -12.36 -6.42 30.78
N GLY A 296 -11.98 -7.15 29.74
CA GLY A 296 -11.67 -6.57 28.42
C GLY A 296 -10.32 -5.84 28.35
N LEU A 297 -9.61 -5.71 29.48
CA LEU A 297 -8.30 -5.07 29.56
C LEU A 297 -7.22 -5.93 28.89
N TRP A 298 -6.10 -5.31 28.54
CA TRP A 298 -5.01 -5.93 27.82
C TRP A 298 -4.02 -6.60 28.77
N ASN A 299 -3.46 -7.70 28.30
CA ASN A 299 -2.42 -8.48 28.95
C ASN A 299 -1.39 -8.89 27.89
N ASP A 300 -0.11 -8.67 28.13
CA ASP A 300 0.93 -9.26 27.31
C ASP A 300 1.13 -10.72 27.73
N ASN A 301 1.43 -11.58 26.76
CA ASN A 301 1.47 -13.02 26.96
C ASN A 301 2.42 -13.65 25.93
N HIS A 302 2.94 -14.83 26.24
CA HIS A 302 3.80 -15.58 25.34
C HIS A 302 3.10 -15.84 24.00
N CYS A 303 3.70 -15.42 22.89
CA CYS A 303 3.11 -15.54 21.54
C CYS A 303 2.71 -16.97 21.13
N LEU A 304 3.35 -17.99 21.73
CA LEU A 304 3.05 -19.41 21.51
C LEU A 304 1.87 -19.93 22.35
N SER A 305 1.34 -19.12 23.26
CA SER A 305 0.12 -19.43 24.00
C SER A 305 -1.04 -19.61 23.03
N MET A 306 -1.85 -20.64 23.27
CA MET A 306 -3.05 -20.87 22.49
C MET A 306 -4.19 -20.02 23.05
N ARG A 307 -4.65 -19.04 22.27
CA ARG A 307 -5.78 -18.17 22.63
C ARG A 307 -6.81 -18.10 21.51
N ASN A 308 -8.02 -17.76 21.90
CA ASN A 308 -9.03 -17.31 20.94
C ASN A 308 -8.60 -15.94 20.40
N TYR A 309 -9.26 -15.38 19.40
CA TYR A 309 -8.74 -14.16 18.75
C TYR A 309 -9.83 -13.35 18.08
N ILE A 310 -9.54 -12.07 17.88
CA ILE A 310 -10.46 -11.11 17.29
C ILE A 310 -9.86 -10.62 15.97
N CYS A 311 -10.61 -10.84 14.90
CA CYS A 311 -10.27 -10.29 13.59
C CYS A 311 -11.09 -9.03 13.31
N GLU A 312 -10.52 -8.09 12.56
CA GLU A 312 -11.18 -6.87 12.10
C GLU A 312 -11.01 -6.69 10.59
N LYS A 313 -12.05 -6.18 9.93
CA LYS A 313 -11.98 -5.67 8.55
C LYS A 313 -12.90 -4.47 8.37
N VAL A 314 -12.50 -3.51 7.53
CA VAL A 314 -13.30 -2.31 7.24
C VAL A 314 -14.63 -2.69 6.57
N SER A 315 -15.72 -2.16 7.12
CA SER A 315 -17.07 -2.24 6.57
C SER A 315 -17.20 -1.36 5.34
N GLY A 316 -17.72 -1.94 4.25
CA GLY A 316 -17.77 -1.26 2.96
C GLY A 316 -16.59 -1.57 2.03
N VAL A 317 -15.61 -2.39 2.45
CA VAL A 317 -14.78 -3.16 1.51
C VAL A 317 -15.69 -4.24 0.91
N HIS A 318 -16.38 -3.85 -0.17
CA HIS A 318 -17.62 -4.43 -0.69
C HIS A 318 -17.69 -5.96 -0.59
N ASN A 319 -18.73 -6.44 0.13
CA ASN A 319 -19.15 -7.83 0.13
C ASN A 319 -19.38 -8.27 -1.32
N CYS A 320 -19.06 -9.52 -1.64
CA CYS A 320 -19.49 -10.08 -2.91
C CYS A 320 -21.02 -10.01 -3.03
N PRO A 321 -21.60 -9.91 -4.24
CA PRO A 321 -23.05 -10.00 -4.38
C PRO A 321 -23.57 -11.28 -3.70
N GLU A 322 -24.80 -11.23 -3.21
CA GLU A 322 -25.38 -12.37 -2.50
C GLU A 322 -25.28 -13.66 -3.34
N GLY A 323 -24.77 -14.74 -2.74
CA GLY A 323 -24.56 -16.02 -3.42
C GLY A 323 -23.22 -16.20 -4.16
N TRP A 324 -22.36 -15.19 -4.17
CA TRP A 324 -21.00 -15.30 -4.75
C TRP A 324 -20.00 -15.86 -3.73
N VAL A 325 -19.10 -16.72 -4.21
CA VAL A 325 -18.00 -17.29 -3.43
C VAL A 325 -16.91 -16.24 -3.25
N VAL A 326 -16.47 -16.04 -2.01
CA VAL A 326 -15.38 -15.12 -1.68
C VAL A 326 -14.05 -15.87 -1.67
N TYR A 327 -13.06 -15.39 -2.43
CA TYR A 327 -11.69 -15.92 -2.34
C TYR A 327 -10.66 -14.84 -2.69
N SER A 328 -9.68 -14.64 -1.81
CA SER A 328 -8.70 -13.54 -1.93
C SER A 328 -9.41 -12.18 -2.09
N GLU A 329 -8.85 -11.30 -2.92
CA GLU A 329 -9.42 -10.01 -3.32
C GLU A 329 -10.56 -10.14 -4.35
N ASN A 330 -11.15 -11.33 -4.56
CA ASN A 330 -12.11 -11.55 -5.63
C ASN A 330 -13.40 -12.22 -5.14
N CYS A 331 -14.45 -12.01 -5.91
CA CYS A 331 -15.74 -12.65 -5.80
C CYS A 331 -15.96 -13.52 -7.03
N TYR A 332 -16.45 -14.74 -6.84
CA TYR A 332 -16.69 -15.69 -7.91
C TYR A 332 -18.15 -16.13 -7.94
N GLN A 333 -18.79 -16.03 -9.08
CA GLN A 333 -20.10 -16.63 -9.30
C GLN A 333 -19.93 -17.92 -10.09
N ILE A 334 -20.34 -19.02 -9.50
CA ILE A 334 -20.28 -20.34 -10.14
C ILE A 334 -21.63 -20.59 -10.82
N ASN A 335 -21.69 -20.40 -12.14
CA ASN A 335 -22.92 -20.53 -12.92
C ASN A 335 -23.02 -21.93 -13.52
N ALA A 336 -23.72 -22.82 -12.82
CA ALA A 336 -23.70 -24.26 -13.09
C ALA A 336 -25.09 -24.90 -13.21
N HIS A 337 -25.98 -24.28 -13.98
CA HIS A 337 -27.32 -24.80 -14.22
C HIS A 337 -27.41 -25.47 -15.59
N PRO A 338 -27.92 -26.72 -15.71
CA PRO A 338 -27.96 -27.45 -16.99
C PRO A 338 -28.65 -26.70 -18.13
N ASN A 339 -29.69 -25.91 -17.84
CA ASN A 339 -30.42 -25.09 -18.82
C ASN A 339 -29.81 -23.70 -19.06
N GLN A 340 -28.66 -23.39 -18.48
CA GLN A 340 -27.95 -22.11 -18.62
C GLN A 340 -26.55 -22.27 -19.21
N LYS A 341 -26.20 -23.47 -19.71
CA LYS A 341 -24.96 -23.67 -20.47
C LYS A 341 -24.99 -22.80 -21.71
N MET A 342 -23.89 -22.10 -21.97
CA MET A 342 -23.82 -21.11 -23.05
C MET A 342 -22.46 -21.13 -23.74
N THR A 343 -22.38 -20.48 -24.90
CA THR A 343 -21.13 -20.31 -25.63
C THR A 343 -20.16 -19.43 -24.84
N TYR A 344 -18.87 -19.43 -25.18
CA TYR A 344 -17.90 -18.56 -24.50
C TYR A 344 -18.27 -17.08 -24.61
N ALA A 345 -18.66 -16.63 -25.80
CA ALA A 345 -19.03 -15.23 -26.04
C ALA A 345 -20.29 -14.83 -25.25
N ASP A 346 -21.27 -15.72 -25.16
CA ASP A 346 -22.46 -15.48 -24.34
C ASP A 346 -22.12 -15.47 -22.84
N ALA A 347 -21.23 -16.35 -22.37
CA ALA A 347 -20.76 -16.39 -20.99
C ALA A 347 -19.99 -15.12 -20.60
N GLU A 348 -19.14 -14.64 -21.49
CA GLU A 348 -18.44 -13.38 -21.31
C GLU A 348 -19.42 -12.20 -21.21
N LYS A 349 -20.38 -12.13 -22.15
CA LYS A 349 -21.43 -11.12 -22.14
C LYS A 349 -22.30 -11.17 -20.87
N GLU A 350 -22.60 -12.37 -20.38
CA GLU A 350 -23.36 -12.57 -19.14
C GLU A 350 -22.56 -12.13 -17.92
N CYS A 351 -21.27 -12.46 -17.81
CA CYS A 351 -20.42 -11.90 -16.76
C CYS A 351 -20.40 -10.36 -16.81
N HIS A 352 -20.32 -9.78 -18.01
CA HIS A 352 -20.37 -8.32 -18.18
C HIS A 352 -21.75 -7.70 -17.84
N SER A 353 -22.82 -8.49 -17.83
CA SER A 353 -24.19 -8.04 -17.54
C SER A 353 -24.46 -7.89 -16.04
N PHE A 354 -23.66 -8.51 -15.16
CA PHE A 354 -23.71 -8.41 -13.69
C PHE A 354 -23.32 -7.02 -13.13
N ASN A 355 -23.46 -5.99 -13.94
CA ASN A 355 -23.30 -4.58 -13.64
C ASN A 355 -24.27 -4.13 -12.53
N HIS A 356 -23.99 -4.50 -11.27
CA HIS A 356 -24.81 -4.17 -10.13
C HIS A 356 -24.60 -2.69 -9.73
N PRO A 357 -25.65 -1.87 -9.61
CA PRO A 357 -25.53 -0.52 -9.08
C PRO A 357 -25.17 -0.59 -7.59
N TRP A 358 -23.97 -0.19 -7.23
CA TRP A 358 -23.57 0.03 -5.85
C TRP A 358 -24.04 1.43 -5.43
N LYS A 359 -25.24 1.50 -4.83
CA LYS A 359 -25.84 2.70 -4.18
C LYS A 359 -25.35 4.05 -4.77
N ASN A 360 -26.01 4.51 -5.83
CA ASN A 360 -25.86 5.86 -6.39
C ASN A 360 -24.43 6.31 -6.78
N SER A 361 -23.42 5.43 -6.80
CA SER A 361 -22.16 5.70 -7.50
C SER A 361 -22.24 5.13 -8.91
N ASN A 362 -21.66 5.85 -9.88
CA ASN A 362 -21.55 5.39 -11.26
C ASN A 362 -20.44 4.32 -11.44
N ASP A 363 -19.87 3.80 -10.35
CA ASP A 363 -18.83 2.78 -10.36
C ASP A 363 -19.44 1.39 -10.32
N VAL A 364 -19.79 0.93 -11.50
CA VAL A 364 -20.25 -0.44 -11.70
C VAL A 364 -19.02 -1.34 -11.76
N ALA A 365 -18.88 -2.34 -10.88
CA ALA A 365 -17.82 -3.33 -11.00
C ALA A 365 -18.18 -4.32 -12.13
N LYS A 366 -17.37 -4.40 -13.21
CA LYS A 366 -17.61 -5.37 -14.30
C LYS A 366 -17.09 -6.71 -13.84
N ALA A 367 -17.95 -7.72 -13.80
CA ALA A 367 -17.48 -9.08 -13.67
C ALA A 367 -16.97 -9.57 -15.04
N GLU A 368 -15.93 -10.38 -15.02
CA GLU A 368 -15.29 -10.97 -16.21
C GLU A 368 -15.31 -12.49 -16.07
N LEU A 369 -15.07 -13.24 -17.15
CA LEU A 369 -14.78 -14.66 -17.01
C LEU A 369 -13.51 -14.86 -16.18
N THR A 370 -13.52 -15.83 -15.26
CA THR A 370 -12.47 -15.94 -14.24
C THR A 370 -11.07 -16.15 -14.80
N SER A 371 -10.12 -15.31 -14.39
CA SER A 371 -8.70 -15.66 -14.42
C SER A 371 -8.36 -16.58 -13.24
N ILE A 372 -7.39 -17.47 -13.43
CA ILE A 372 -6.86 -18.36 -12.39
C ILE A 372 -5.36 -18.15 -12.31
N LEU A 373 -4.90 -17.50 -11.24
CA LEU A 373 -3.55 -16.95 -11.12
C LEU A 373 -2.66 -17.76 -10.19
N SER A 374 -3.21 -18.73 -9.46
CA SER A 374 -2.45 -19.58 -8.55
C SER A 374 -3.03 -21.00 -8.44
N LYS A 375 -2.19 -21.90 -7.92
CA LYS A 375 -2.59 -23.28 -7.58
C LYS A 375 -3.69 -23.31 -6.51
N ASP A 376 -3.67 -22.38 -5.57
CA ASP A 376 -4.65 -22.33 -4.48
C ASP A 376 -6.00 -21.81 -4.97
N GLU A 377 -6.01 -20.84 -5.89
CA GLU A 377 -7.22 -20.34 -6.56
C GLU A 377 -7.88 -21.46 -7.38
N GLN A 378 -7.06 -22.23 -8.11
CA GLN A 378 -7.51 -23.42 -8.83
C GLN A 378 -8.14 -24.46 -7.89
N ALA A 379 -7.49 -24.73 -6.75
CA ALA A 379 -7.98 -25.70 -5.78
C ALA A 379 -9.30 -25.26 -5.14
N MET A 380 -9.46 -23.96 -4.87
CA MET A 380 -10.72 -23.40 -4.37
C MET A 380 -11.86 -23.58 -5.37
N LEU A 381 -11.67 -23.19 -6.63
CA LEU A 381 -12.71 -23.33 -7.66
C LEU A 381 -13.14 -24.79 -7.80
N VAL A 382 -12.18 -25.72 -7.82
CA VAL A 382 -12.47 -27.16 -7.84
C VAL A 382 -13.29 -27.60 -6.62
N GLY A 383 -12.97 -27.09 -5.43
CA GLY A 383 -13.74 -27.35 -4.22
C GLY A 383 -15.19 -26.90 -4.34
N GLU A 384 -15.44 -25.70 -4.87
CA GLU A 384 -16.80 -25.19 -5.11
C GLU A 384 -17.53 -26.00 -6.17
N PHE A 385 -16.84 -26.37 -7.24
CA PHE A 385 -17.39 -27.22 -8.28
C PHE A 385 -17.86 -28.59 -7.74
N ILE A 386 -17.10 -29.20 -6.83
CA ILE A 386 -17.45 -30.48 -6.19
C ILE A 386 -18.69 -30.34 -5.29
N LYS A 387 -18.83 -29.22 -4.57
CA LYS A 387 -19.99 -28.97 -3.69
C LYS A 387 -21.33 -28.93 -4.43
N LEU A 388 -21.31 -28.59 -5.71
CA LEU A 388 -22.51 -28.53 -6.54
C LEU A 388 -23.13 -29.90 -6.82
N GLY A 389 -22.44 -31.00 -6.48
CA GLY A 389 -22.99 -32.36 -6.63
C GLY A 389 -23.28 -32.75 -8.09
N LEU A 390 -22.66 -32.06 -9.05
CA LEU A 390 -22.82 -32.33 -10.47
C LEU A 390 -22.25 -33.71 -10.79
N SER A 391 -22.97 -34.49 -11.60
CA SER A 391 -22.56 -35.84 -11.97
C SER A 391 -21.20 -35.79 -12.68
N SER A 392 -20.31 -36.72 -12.31
CA SER A 392 -18.91 -36.79 -12.73
C SER A 392 -18.65 -37.02 -14.23
N TRP A 393 -19.67 -36.88 -15.09
CA TRP A 393 -19.58 -37.10 -16.53
C TRP A 393 -19.74 -35.79 -17.30
N GLY A 394 -18.62 -35.16 -17.65
CA GLY A 394 -18.55 -34.19 -18.74
C GLY A 394 -18.90 -32.74 -18.41
N GLU A 395 -18.84 -32.33 -17.15
CA GLU A 395 -19.07 -30.94 -16.76
C GLU A 395 -17.80 -30.09 -16.95
N TYR A 396 -17.94 -28.99 -17.69
CA TYR A 396 -16.87 -28.05 -17.99
C TYR A 396 -17.31 -26.65 -17.64
N PHE A 397 -16.36 -25.82 -17.21
CA PHE A 397 -16.58 -24.44 -16.80
C PHE A 397 -15.70 -23.52 -17.64
N TRP A 398 -16.30 -22.62 -18.42
CA TRP A 398 -15.57 -21.55 -19.08
C TRP A 398 -14.80 -20.72 -18.05
N ILE A 399 -13.53 -20.50 -18.36
CA ILE A 399 -12.62 -19.59 -17.66
C ILE A 399 -12.14 -18.54 -18.66
N GLY A 400 -11.65 -17.40 -18.19
CA GLY A 400 -11.31 -16.25 -19.03
C GLY A 400 -10.13 -16.45 -19.99
N LEU A 401 -9.58 -17.65 -20.12
CA LEU A 401 -8.43 -17.91 -21.00
C LEU A 401 -8.90 -18.21 -22.42
N ASN A 402 -8.45 -17.42 -23.39
CA ASN A 402 -8.73 -17.61 -24.81
C ASN A 402 -7.48 -17.31 -25.65
N ILE A 403 -7.50 -17.71 -26.93
CA ILE A 403 -6.43 -17.39 -27.87
C ILE A 403 -6.64 -15.97 -28.42
N SER A 404 -5.66 -15.10 -28.22
CA SER A 404 -5.67 -13.75 -28.77
C SER A 404 -5.35 -13.74 -30.27
N SER A 405 -5.57 -12.60 -30.93
CA SER A 405 -5.38 -12.43 -32.38
C SER A 405 -3.96 -12.73 -32.88
N ASN A 406 -2.97 -12.75 -31.99
CA ASN A 406 -1.57 -13.09 -32.28
C ASN A 406 -1.25 -14.59 -32.11
N GLY A 407 -2.25 -15.43 -31.77
CA GLY A 407 -2.09 -16.87 -31.57
C GLY A 407 -1.62 -17.28 -30.16
N GLN A 408 -1.51 -16.35 -29.21
CA GLN A 408 -1.10 -16.64 -27.82
C GLN A 408 -2.30 -16.63 -26.88
N PHE A 409 -2.25 -17.47 -25.85
CA PHE A 409 -3.27 -17.49 -24.80
C PHE A 409 -3.14 -16.28 -23.87
N ALA A 410 -4.26 -15.64 -23.55
CA ALA A 410 -4.33 -14.52 -22.61
C ALA A 410 -5.64 -14.56 -21.81
N TRP A 411 -5.62 -14.01 -20.59
CA TRP A 411 -6.83 -13.81 -19.79
C TRP A 411 -7.64 -12.64 -20.35
N SER A 412 -8.97 -12.79 -20.39
CA SER A 412 -9.94 -11.77 -20.82
C SER A 412 -9.97 -10.54 -19.89
N ASP A 413 -9.58 -10.71 -18.62
CA ASP A 413 -9.55 -9.66 -17.60
C ASP A 413 -8.20 -8.91 -17.50
N PHE A 414 -7.30 -9.10 -18.47
CA PHE A 414 -5.96 -8.49 -18.51
C PHE A 414 -5.00 -8.90 -17.39
N SER A 415 -5.34 -9.95 -16.62
CA SER A 415 -4.46 -10.48 -15.60
C SER A 415 -3.18 -11.09 -16.18
N LYS A 416 -2.14 -11.14 -15.35
CA LYS A 416 -0.85 -11.75 -15.70
C LYS A 416 -0.99 -13.25 -15.98
N PHE A 417 -0.41 -13.73 -17.08
CA PHE A 417 -0.48 -15.13 -17.49
C PHE A 417 0.77 -15.93 -17.08
N ASP A 418 0.89 -16.26 -15.79
CA ASP A 418 2.06 -16.95 -15.20
C ASP A 418 1.76 -18.36 -14.65
N TYR A 419 0.48 -18.72 -14.54
CA TYR A 419 0.04 -20.01 -13.99
C TYR A 419 -0.70 -20.81 -15.06
N THR A 420 -0.43 -22.11 -15.12
CA THR A 420 -1.07 -23.02 -16.08
C THR A 420 -1.48 -24.33 -15.41
N ASN A 421 -2.63 -24.88 -15.79
CA ASN A 421 -3.08 -26.19 -15.30
C ASN A 421 -3.67 -27.08 -16.40
N TYR A 422 -2.98 -27.18 -17.54
CA TYR A 422 -3.44 -27.93 -18.71
C TYR A 422 -3.60 -29.44 -18.48
N ASP A 423 -4.56 -30.03 -19.20
CA ASP A 423 -4.66 -31.49 -19.39
C ASP A 423 -3.64 -31.96 -20.45
N SER A 424 -3.27 -33.24 -20.37
CA SER A 424 -2.47 -34.01 -21.33
C SER A 424 -2.88 -33.87 -22.81
N THR A 425 -4.14 -33.53 -23.10
CA THR A 425 -4.66 -33.36 -24.46
C THR A 425 -4.65 -31.91 -24.96
N PHE A 426 -4.25 -30.95 -24.13
CA PHE A 426 -4.36 -29.51 -24.42
C PHE A 426 -3.60 -29.07 -25.68
N LEU A 427 -2.41 -29.65 -25.92
CA LEU A 427 -1.52 -29.29 -27.03
C LEU A 427 -1.87 -29.96 -28.37
N ASN A 428 -2.83 -30.89 -28.39
CA ASN A 428 -3.12 -31.70 -29.58
C ASN A 428 -4.10 -31.05 -30.57
N LEU A 429 -4.44 -29.78 -30.38
CA LEU A 429 -5.46 -29.12 -31.18
C LEU A 429 -4.81 -27.97 -31.97
N ALA A 430 -4.99 -27.91 -33.28
CA ALA A 430 -4.31 -26.98 -34.19
C ALA A 430 -5.27 -26.01 -34.91
N THR A 431 -6.09 -25.25 -34.18
CA THR A 431 -7.04 -24.28 -34.74
C THR A 431 -7.07 -22.98 -33.93
N THR A 432 -7.48 -21.89 -34.59
CA THR A 432 -7.48 -20.49 -34.09
C THR A 432 -8.72 -20.08 -33.30
N ASP A 433 -9.78 -20.91 -33.24
CA ASP A 433 -11.03 -20.61 -32.51
C ASP A 433 -11.12 -21.45 -31.23
N LYS A 434 -10.27 -21.16 -30.25
CA LYS A 434 -10.26 -21.93 -28.99
C LYS A 434 -10.39 -21.09 -27.74
N CYS A 435 -11.29 -21.58 -26.92
CA CYS A 435 -11.59 -21.09 -25.60
C CYS A 435 -11.27 -22.20 -24.60
N VAL A 436 -10.94 -21.84 -23.36
CA VAL A 436 -10.48 -22.80 -22.38
C VAL A 436 -11.54 -23.02 -21.31
N SER A 437 -11.75 -24.28 -20.96
CA SER A 437 -12.61 -24.67 -19.86
C SER A 437 -11.85 -25.46 -18.80
N SER A 438 -12.23 -25.29 -17.53
CA SER A 438 -11.81 -26.14 -16.43
C SER A 438 -12.74 -27.35 -16.34
N SER A 439 -12.16 -28.55 -16.33
CA SER A 439 -12.89 -29.83 -16.32
C SER A 439 -13.26 -30.29 -14.91
N LEU A 440 -14.47 -30.84 -14.74
CA LEU A 440 -14.87 -31.68 -13.61
C LEU A 440 -14.95 -33.18 -13.95
N ALA A 441 -14.62 -33.54 -15.21
CA ALA A 441 -14.71 -34.91 -15.68
C ALA A 441 -13.48 -35.74 -15.26
N SER A 442 -12.94 -36.58 -16.15
CA SER A 442 -11.81 -37.51 -15.90
C SER A 442 -10.50 -36.83 -15.41
N SER A 443 -10.40 -35.52 -15.48
CA SER A 443 -9.23 -34.70 -15.12
C SER A 443 -9.65 -33.46 -14.31
N ILE A 444 -10.16 -33.68 -13.11
CA ILE A 444 -10.69 -32.63 -12.22
C ILE A 444 -9.73 -31.44 -12.10
N GLY A 445 -10.23 -30.24 -12.39
CA GLY A 445 -9.52 -28.97 -12.35
C GLY A 445 -8.57 -28.72 -13.52
N LYS A 446 -8.35 -29.69 -14.41
CA LYS A 446 -7.46 -29.51 -15.56
C LYS A 446 -8.12 -28.68 -16.66
N TRP A 447 -7.30 -27.87 -17.31
CA TRP A 447 -7.73 -26.97 -18.38
C TRP A 447 -7.69 -27.70 -19.72
N LYS A 448 -8.80 -27.62 -20.44
CA LYS A 448 -8.98 -28.22 -21.75
C LYS A 448 -9.31 -27.12 -22.76
N ALA A 449 -8.69 -27.19 -23.92
CA ALA A 449 -9.08 -26.37 -25.06
C ALA A 449 -10.36 -26.96 -25.70
N SER A 450 -11.37 -26.11 -25.86
CA SER A 450 -12.68 -26.44 -26.42
C SER A 450 -13.01 -25.47 -27.54
N PHE A 451 -13.98 -25.82 -28.39
CA PHE A 451 -14.47 -24.87 -29.39
C PHE A 451 -15.27 -23.79 -28.68
N CYS A 452 -15.07 -22.51 -29.02
CA CYS A 452 -15.75 -21.40 -28.33
C CYS A 452 -17.28 -21.45 -28.43
N ASN A 453 -17.83 -22.21 -29.40
CA ASN A 453 -19.26 -22.44 -29.60
C ASN A 453 -19.82 -23.62 -28.77
N ASP A 454 -18.98 -24.35 -28.03
CA ASP A 454 -19.45 -25.39 -27.12
C ASP A 454 -20.29 -24.77 -25.99
N LEU A 455 -21.28 -25.51 -25.49
CA LEU A 455 -22.13 -25.07 -24.38
C LEU A 455 -21.57 -25.60 -23.07
N ASN A 456 -21.03 -24.71 -22.24
CA ASN A 456 -20.47 -25.07 -20.94
C ASN A 456 -21.07 -24.21 -19.82
N ASN A 457 -20.88 -24.66 -18.58
CA ASN A 457 -21.04 -23.81 -17.39
C ASN A 457 -19.96 -22.72 -17.43
N PHE A 458 -20.01 -21.72 -16.54
CA PHE A 458 -19.02 -20.65 -16.55
C PHE A 458 -18.82 -20.06 -15.15
N VAL A 459 -17.68 -19.41 -14.96
CA VAL A 459 -17.36 -18.74 -13.70
C VAL A 459 -17.08 -17.27 -13.97
N CYS A 460 -17.88 -16.40 -13.35
CA CYS A 460 -17.61 -14.98 -13.35
C CYS A 460 -16.73 -14.63 -12.15
N LYS A 461 -15.83 -13.68 -12.34
CA LYS A 461 -14.92 -13.12 -11.33
C LYS A 461 -15.07 -11.62 -11.32
N VAL A 462 -15.23 -11.03 -10.14
CA VAL A 462 -15.14 -9.58 -9.96
C VAL A 462 -14.17 -9.28 -8.83
N LYS A 463 -13.27 -8.31 -9.05
CA LYS A 463 -12.34 -7.87 -8.02
C LYS A 463 -13.08 -7.04 -6.97
N ARG A 464 -12.81 -7.34 -5.69
CA ARG A 464 -13.34 -6.63 -4.53
C ARG A 464 -12.66 -5.26 -4.39
N GLY A 465 -13.43 -4.26 -4.00
CA GLY A 465 -12.90 -3.04 -3.37
C GLY A 465 -11.94 -2.17 -4.19
N LYS A 466 -12.15 -2.00 -5.51
CA LYS A 466 -11.35 -1.06 -6.29
C LYS A 466 -12.22 -0.01 -6.98
N ASP A 467 -11.93 1.26 -6.75
CA ASP A 467 -12.04 2.25 -7.81
C ASP A 467 -11.24 1.72 -9.00
N ARG A 468 -11.89 1.55 -10.17
CA ARG A 468 -11.27 1.04 -11.42
C ARG A 468 -10.07 1.86 -11.90
N CYS A 469 -9.76 2.97 -11.26
CA CYS A 469 -8.59 3.81 -11.52
C CYS A 469 -7.30 2.98 -11.64
N TYR A 470 -7.13 1.95 -10.82
CA TYR A 470 -5.88 1.19 -10.76
C TYR A 470 -5.81 -0.05 -11.67
N ASP A 471 -6.80 -0.29 -12.53
CA ASP A 471 -6.81 -1.50 -13.35
C ASP A 471 -5.79 -1.45 -14.49
N PRO A 472 -5.12 -2.58 -14.78
CA PRO A 472 -4.09 -2.64 -15.80
C PRO A 472 -4.68 -2.40 -17.20
N LEU A 473 -4.07 -1.49 -17.97
CA LEU A 473 -4.53 -1.18 -19.33
C LEU A 473 -3.91 -2.07 -20.43
N GLY A 474 -3.19 -3.14 -20.06
CA GLY A 474 -2.77 -4.20 -20.99
C GLY A 474 -1.28 -4.22 -21.40
N MET A 475 -0.44 -3.36 -20.83
CA MET A 475 1.02 -3.41 -21.07
C MET A 475 1.68 -4.67 -20.47
N GLN A 476 1.15 -5.20 -19.37
CA GLN A 476 1.67 -6.39 -18.65
C GLN A 476 1.19 -7.74 -19.19
N GLY A 477 0.16 -7.76 -20.05
CA GLY A 477 -0.51 -9.00 -20.49
C GLY A 477 -0.60 -9.20 -22.00
N PHE A 478 0.14 -8.41 -22.79
CA PHE A 478 0.17 -8.47 -24.26
C PHE A 478 -1.12 -8.07 -25.00
N GLN A 479 -2.11 -7.50 -24.31
CA GLN A 479 -3.37 -7.10 -24.94
C GLN A 479 -3.28 -5.80 -25.74
N ILE A 480 -2.36 -4.90 -25.39
CA ILE A 480 -1.96 -3.82 -26.32
C ILE A 480 -1.10 -4.47 -27.41
N PRO A 481 -1.50 -4.49 -28.70
CA PRO A 481 -0.74 -5.16 -29.74
C PRO A 481 0.61 -4.48 -29.98
N ASN A 482 1.62 -5.21 -30.47
CA ASN A 482 2.95 -4.62 -30.74
C ASN A 482 2.87 -3.42 -31.69
N SER A 483 1.93 -3.43 -32.64
CA SER A 483 1.68 -2.31 -33.56
C SER A 483 1.20 -1.02 -32.87
N ALA A 484 0.66 -1.14 -31.66
CA ALA A 484 0.19 -0.02 -30.84
C ALA A 484 1.27 0.50 -29.87
N ILE A 485 2.46 -0.08 -29.88
CA ILE A 485 3.61 0.37 -29.09
C ILE A 485 4.69 0.82 -30.07
N THR A 486 4.91 2.13 -30.15
CA THR A 486 5.86 2.73 -31.09
C THR A 486 6.88 3.59 -30.35
N ALA A 487 8.04 3.84 -30.95
CA ALA A 487 9.06 4.70 -30.36
C ALA A 487 9.76 5.54 -31.41
N SER A 488 10.46 6.58 -30.96
CA SER A 488 11.31 7.42 -31.80
C SER A 488 12.42 6.64 -32.48
N ASP A 489 13.00 5.69 -31.75
CA ASP A 489 14.09 4.82 -32.17
C ASP A 489 14.19 3.61 -31.23
N GLN A 490 15.20 2.77 -31.47
CA GLN A 490 15.59 1.68 -30.58
C GLN A 490 17.11 1.50 -30.64
N PHE A 491 17.72 1.14 -29.51
CA PHE A 491 19.16 0.96 -29.38
C PHE A 491 19.66 -0.30 -30.11
N SER A 492 18.90 -1.40 -30.02
CA SER A 492 19.24 -2.68 -30.64
C SER A 492 17.99 -3.44 -31.09
N SER A 493 18.16 -4.55 -31.82
CA SER A 493 17.07 -5.46 -32.16
C SER A 493 16.45 -6.17 -30.95
N LYS A 494 17.11 -6.15 -29.78
CA LYS A 494 16.63 -6.75 -28.53
C LYS A 494 15.92 -5.77 -27.59
N THR A 495 15.95 -4.48 -27.90
CA THR A 495 15.31 -3.41 -27.13
C THR A 495 14.26 -2.63 -27.95
N PRO A 496 13.42 -3.30 -28.76
CA PRO A 496 12.39 -2.62 -29.55
C PRO A 496 11.28 -2.03 -28.65
N PRO A 497 10.37 -1.19 -29.17
CA PRO A 497 9.30 -0.57 -28.39
C PRO A 497 8.45 -1.56 -27.60
N GLU A 498 8.10 -2.71 -28.19
CA GLU A 498 7.33 -3.77 -27.54
C GLU A 498 8.07 -4.46 -26.39
N ALA A 499 9.39 -4.26 -26.25
CA ALA A 499 10.13 -4.72 -25.09
C ALA A 499 9.89 -3.83 -23.85
N ALA A 500 9.18 -2.70 -23.97
CA ALA A 500 8.79 -1.84 -22.86
C ALA A 500 7.67 -2.40 -21.95
N ARG A 501 7.22 -3.63 -22.20
CA ARG A 501 6.13 -4.26 -21.45
C ARG A 501 6.52 -4.52 -20.00
N LEU A 502 5.59 -4.23 -19.09
CA LEU A 502 5.77 -4.49 -17.67
C LEU A 502 5.89 -6.01 -17.42
N TYR A 503 6.80 -6.40 -16.52
CA TYR A 503 7.17 -7.78 -16.19
C TYR A 503 7.80 -8.60 -17.32
N LEU A 504 8.10 -8.03 -18.48
CA LEU A 504 8.85 -8.71 -19.52
C LEU A 504 10.29 -8.91 -19.05
N LYS A 505 10.68 -10.17 -18.79
CA LYS A 505 12.04 -10.53 -18.40
C LYS A 505 12.96 -10.64 -19.61
N ASN A 506 14.26 -10.46 -19.38
CA ASN A 506 15.28 -10.77 -20.39
C ASN A 506 15.15 -12.23 -20.85
N ASN A 507 15.12 -12.42 -22.16
CA ASN A 507 15.12 -13.72 -22.81
C ASN A 507 15.94 -13.67 -24.11
N ASN A 508 15.93 -14.76 -24.88
CA ASN A 508 16.73 -14.85 -26.11
C ASN A 508 16.35 -13.80 -27.19
N LEU A 509 15.12 -13.29 -27.16
CA LEU A 509 14.57 -12.36 -28.14
C LEU A 509 14.62 -10.90 -27.66
N PHE A 510 14.30 -10.64 -26.39
CA PHE A 510 14.17 -9.29 -25.82
C PHE A 510 14.96 -9.15 -24.52
N ASP A 511 15.56 -7.98 -24.32
CA ASP A 511 16.32 -7.67 -23.11
C ASP A 511 15.45 -7.23 -21.92
N GLY A 512 14.12 -7.17 -22.11
CA GLY A 512 13.14 -6.86 -21.07
C GLY A 512 12.91 -5.37 -20.81
N ALA A 513 13.34 -4.49 -21.74
CA ALA A 513 13.04 -3.07 -21.75
C ALA A 513 13.19 -2.49 -23.17
N TRP A 514 12.48 -1.39 -23.46
CA TRP A 514 12.82 -0.51 -24.58
C TRP A 514 13.97 0.42 -24.19
N CYS A 515 14.91 0.62 -25.11
CA CYS A 515 16.03 1.52 -24.92
C CYS A 515 16.15 2.41 -26.16
N GLY A 516 16.11 3.73 -25.98
CA GLY A 516 16.36 4.67 -27.06
C GLY A 516 17.84 4.69 -27.47
N LYS A 517 18.12 4.85 -28.76
CA LYS A 517 19.49 5.02 -29.29
C LYS A 517 20.01 6.43 -29.00
N ASN A 518 19.15 7.44 -29.17
CA ASN A 518 19.46 8.84 -28.88
C ASN A 518 19.31 9.18 -27.40
N LYS A 519 20.25 9.98 -26.89
CA LYS A 519 20.26 10.42 -25.47
C LYS A 519 19.37 11.64 -25.21
N THR A 520 18.87 12.30 -26.25
CA THR A 520 18.13 13.57 -26.14
C THR A 520 16.75 13.41 -26.77
N GLY A 521 15.71 13.49 -25.95
CA GLY A 521 14.32 13.41 -26.40
C GLY A 521 13.88 12.12 -27.10
N PRO A 522 14.41 10.91 -26.79
CA PRO A 522 13.78 9.69 -27.29
C PRO A 522 12.36 9.58 -26.70
N TRP A 523 11.45 8.96 -27.43
CA TRP A 523 10.09 8.77 -26.98
C TRP A 523 9.56 7.37 -27.20
N LEU A 524 8.65 6.97 -26.29
CA LEU A 524 7.83 5.77 -26.38
C LEU A 524 6.36 6.19 -26.37
N GLN A 525 5.59 5.63 -27.29
CA GLN A 525 4.17 5.87 -27.48
C GLN A 525 3.37 4.58 -27.30
N ILE A 526 2.28 4.69 -26.55
CA ILE A 526 1.31 3.60 -26.34
C ILE A 526 -0.05 4.08 -26.84
N ASP A 527 -0.63 3.35 -27.79
CA ASP A 527 -1.98 3.52 -28.31
C ASP A 527 -2.94 2.52 -27.63
N PHE A 528 -3.98 3.04 -26.98
CA PHE A 528 -4.98 2.20 -26.30
C PHE A 528 -6.14 1.76 -27.20
N GLY A 529 -6.21 2.24 -28.45
CA GLY A 529 -7.28 1.98 -29.41
C GLY A 529 -8.59 2.73 -29.12
N ASP A 530 -8.96 2.86 -27.83
CA ASP A 530 -10.10 3.62 -27.36
C ASP A 530 -9.68 4.65 -26.31
N LEU A 531 -10.54 5.65 -26.07
CA LEU A 531 -10.37 6.65 -25.03
C LEU A 531 -10.31 5.99 -23.63
N LYS A 532 -9.17 6.08 -22.94
CA LYS A 532 -8.97 5.56 -21.57
C LYS A 532 -8.67 6.68 -20.59
N GLN A 533 -9.18 6.56 -19.37
CA GLN A 533 -8.79 7.43 -18.27
C GLN A 533 -7.57 6.85 -17.54
N LEU A 534 -6.43 7.52 -17.68
CA LEU A 534 -5.23 7.15 -16.93
C LEU A 534 -5.24 7.82 -15.55
N THR A 535 -4.96 7.05 -14.51
CA THR A 535 -4.87 7.57 -13.13
C THR A 535 -3.55 7.23 -12.45
N TYR A 536 -2.95 6.08 -12.79
CA TYR A 536 -1.63 5.66 -12.34
C TYR A 536 -0.82 5.12 -13.51
N MET A 537 0.50 5.25 -13.41
CA MET A 537 1.43 4.67 -14.37
C MET A 537 2.49 3.89 -13.60
N SER A 538 2.75 2.67 -14.06
CA SER A 538 3.85 1.84 -13.58
C SER A 538 5.01 1.89 -14.57
N VAL A 539 6.21 2.03 -14.05
CA VAL A 539 7.45 2.03 -14.84
C VAL A 539 8.36 0.91 -14.32
N GLN A 540 9.11 0.29 -15.24
CA GLN A 540 10.05 -0.76 -14.90
C GLN A 540 11.35 -0.55 -15.69
N GLY A 541 12.48 -0.68 -15.00
CA GLY A 541 13.80 -0.67 -15.62
C GLY A 541 14.23 -2.05 -16.14
N GLN A 542 15.29 -2.06 -16.93
CA GLN A 542 15.92 -3.29 -17.40
C GLN A 542 16.65 -3.98 -16.24
N ALA A 543 16.27 -5.23 -15.91
CA ALA A 543 16.78 -5.94 -14.73
C ALA A 543 18.31 -6.08 -14.65
N ASN A 544 19.00 -6.16 -15.80
CA ASN A 544 20.45 -6.40 -15.88
C ASN A 544 21.23 -5.18 -16.40
N SER A 545 20.75 -3.96 -16.14
CA SER A 545 21.37 -2.73 -16.65
C SER A 545 21.55 -1.69 -15.57
N TYR A 546 22.67 -0.96 -15.64
CA TYR A 546 22.93 0.21 -14.81
C TYR A 546 22.38 1.51 -15.43
N ALA A 547 21.72 1.43 -16.58
CA ALA A 547 21.10 2.57 -17.22
C ALA A 547 19.89 3.05 -16.39
N ILE A 548 19.89 4.33 -16.04
CA ILE A 548 18.83 4.97 -15.26
C ILE A 548 18.23 6.07 -16.13
N VAL A 549 16.91 6.09 -16.18
CA VAL A 549 16.17 7.23 -16.71
C VAL A 549 15.79 8.09 -15.50
N THR A 550 16.23 9.34 -15.51
CA THR A 550 16.10 10.26 -14.37
C THR A 550 14.81 11.07 -14.41
N GLU A 551 14.25 11.27 -15.61
CA GLU A 551 13.05 12.06 -15.82
C GLU A 551 12.35 11.70 -17.14
N PHE A 552 11.04 11.93 -17.19
CA PHE A 552 10.30 12.02 -18.44
C PHE A 552 9.11 12.97 -18.28
N TYR A 553 8.57 13.40 -19.42
CA TYR A 553 7.30 14.08 -19.57
C TYR A 553 6.29 13.08 -20.10
N LEU A 554 5.13 13.04 -19.46
CA LEU A 554 3.97 12.39 -20.03
C LEU A 554 3.28 13.41 -20.95
N LYS A 555 3.11 13.06 -22.22
CA LYS A 555 2.18 13.77 -23.12
C LYS A 555 1.06 12.84 -23.51
N TYR A 556 -0.03 13.45 -23.94
CA TYR A 556 -1.23 12.74 -24.31
C TYR A 556 -1.88 13.33 -25.53
N SER A 557 -2.63 12.50 -26.25
CA SER A 557 -3.35 12.92 -27.44
C SER A 557 -4.67 12.18 -27.56
N TYR A 558 -5.64 12.83 -28.20
CA TYR A 558 -6.93 12.27 -28.57
C TYR A 558 -6.97 11.82 -30.04
N ASP A 559 -6.08 12.35 -30.87
CA ASP A 559 -6.09 12.22 -32.33
C ASP A 559 -4.78 11.65 -32.90
N GLY A 560 -3.77 11.45 -32.05
CA GLY A 560 -2.42 11.01 -32.43
C GLY A 560 -1.57 12.10 -33.09
N VAL A 561 -2.12 13.30 -33.27
CA VAL A 561 -1.50 14.43 -34.01
C VAL A 561 -1.19 15.58 -33.06
N SER A 562 -2.18 15.95 -32.24
CA SER A 562 -2.11 17.06 -31.30
C SER A 562 -1.81 16.52 -29.90
N TRP A 563 -0.68 16.93 -29.35
CA TRP A 563 -0.18 16.43 -28.07
C TRP A 563 -0.17 17.51 -27.01
N SER A 564 -0.77 17.19 -25.86
CA SER A 564 -0.73 18.03 -24.66
C SER A 564 0.17 17.39 -23.63
N THR A 565 0.95 18.19 -22.91
CA THR A 565 1.77 17.68 -21.81
C THR A 565 0.91 17.53 -20.56
N TYR A 566 1.01 16.40 -19.89
CA TYR A 566 0.38 16.14 -18.60
C TYR A 566 1.21 16.80 -17.49
N GLY A 567 0.57 17.68 -16.71
CA GLY A 567 1.22 18.45 -15.64
C GLY A 567 1.83 19.77 -16.12
N ASP A 568 2.08 20.67 -15.16
CA ASP A 568 2.82 21.91 -15.38
C ASP A 568 4.33 21.62 -15.29
N LEU A 569 5.14 22.21 -16.18
CA LEU A 569 6.62 22.13 -16.16
C LEU A 569 7.14 22.38 -14.73
N PRO A 570 7.80 21.41 -14.06
CA PRO A 570 8.95 20.62 -14.55
C PRO A 570 8.72 19.09 -14.60
N PRO A 571 9.69 18.30 -15.11
CA PRO A 571 9.57 16.85 -15.26
C PRO A 571 9.21 16.11 -13.97
N LEU A 572 8.50 14.98 -14.10
CA LEU A 572 8.24 14.07 -12.98
C LEU A 572 9.52 13.28 -12.64
N PRO A 573 10.12 13.47 -11.45
CA PRO A 573 11.16 12.56 -10.98
C PRO A 573 10.50 11.22 -10.66
N TYR A 574 11.09 10.13 -11.13
CA TYR A 574 10.62 8.79 -10.82
C TYR A 574 11.77 7.91 -10.38
N TYR A 575 11.53 7.12 -9.34
CA TYR A 575 12.49 6.14 -8.84
C TYR A 575 12.26 4.80 -9.56
N VAL A 576 13.33 4.26 -10.15
CA VAL A 576 13.37 2.88 -10.63
C VAL A 576 13.54 1.99 -9.40
N SER A 577 12.59 1.10 -9.11
CA SER A 577 12.81 0.06 -8.10
C SER A 577 13.77 -1.00 -8.68
N TYR A 578 14.94 -1.14 -8.08
CA TYR A 578 15.81 -2.29 -8.33
C TYR A 578 15.12 -3.53 -7.76
N TRP A 579 14.98 -4.57 -8.57
CA TRP A 579 14.65 -5.90 -8.06
C TRP A 579 15.92 -6.45 -7.40
N ASP A 580 15.92 -6.55 -6.07
CA ASP A 580 16.80 -7.49 -5.38
C ASP A 580 16.21 -8.90 -5.56
N TYR A 581 17.07 -9.82 -6.01
CA TYR A 581 16.76 -11.22 -6.30
C TYR A 581 16.36 -12.04 -5.07
#